data_AF-A0A9R0Q0E5-F1
#
_entry.id   AF-A0A9R0Q0E5-F1
#
_cell.length_a   1.000
_cell.length_b   1.000
_cell.length_c   1.000
_cell.angle_alpha   90.00
_cell.angle_beta   90.00
_cell.angle_gamma   90.00
#
_symmetry.space_group_name_H-M   'P 1'
#
loop_
_entity.id
_entity.type
_entity.pdbx_description
1 polymer ?
#
loop_
_entity_poly.entity_id
_entity_poly.type
_entity_poly.pdbx_seq_one_letter_code
_entity_poly.pdbx_strand_id
1 'polypeptide(L)' 'MVCLCFSCVQSMTDALETQVKSKVTVKGHLHTYRFCDNVWTFILTDAQFKNEETTEQVGKVKIVACDSKLLSQ' A
#
# COMPACT_ATOMS: atom_id res chain seq x y z
N MET A 1 26.09 -7.14 1.02
CA MET A 1 25.11 -6.47 1.91
C MET A 1 23.95 -5.83 1.13
N VAL A 2 24.16 -5.26 -0.07
CA VAL A 2 23.09 -4.65 -0.90
C VAL A 2 22.10 -5.69 -1.49
N CYS A 3 22.54 -6.92 -1.83
CA CYS A 3 21.64 -7.95 -2.36
C CYS A 3 20.57 -8.46 -1.37
N LEU A 4 20.79 -8.34 -0.06
CA LEU A 4 19.86 -8.86 0.97
C LEU A 4 18.60 -7.99 1.11
N CYS A 5 18.67 -6.68 0.84
CA CYS A 5 17.48 -5.81 0.90
C CYS A 5 16.52 -6.07 -0.28
N PHE A 6 17.04 -6.43 -1.45
CA PHE A 6 16.22 -6.65 -2.64
C PHE A 6 15.38 -7.93 -2.53
N SER A 7 15.97 -9.02 -2.02
CA SER A 7 15.22 -10.29 -1.87
C SER A 7 14.09 -10.19 -0.85
N CYS A 8 14.26 -9.42 0.23
CA CYS A 8 13.22 -9.28 1.25
C CYS A 8 11.98 -8.57 0.73
N VAL A 9 12.14 -7.52 -0.08
CA VAL A 9 11.00 -6.78 -0.65
C VAL A 9 10.23 -7.65 -1.66
N GLN A 10 10.96 -8.44 -2.45
CA GLN A 10 10.35 -9.37 -3.40
C GLN A 10 9.54 -10.46 -2.68
N SER A 11 10.10 -11.15 -1.67
CA SER A 11 9.38 -12.18 -0.92
C SER A 11 8.17 -11.64 -0.14
N MET A 12 8.23 -10.40 0.35
CA MET A 12 7.07 -9.75 0.98
C MET A 12 5.97 -9.45 -0.04
N THR A 13 6.33 -9.05 -1.26
CA THR A 13 5.37 -8.77 -2.34
C THR A 13 4.69 -10.06 -2.81
N ASP A 14 5.47 -11.13 -3.03
CA ASP A 14 4.96 -12.44 -3.43
C ASP A 14 4.01 -13.05 -2.36
N ALA A 15 4.35 -12.87 -1.08
CA ALA A 15 3.51 -13.30 0.03
C ALA A 15 2.22 -12.48 0.15
N LEU A 16 2.26 -11.17 -0.12
CA LEU A 16 1.08 -10.30 -0.11
C LEU A 16 0.13 -10.64 -1.28
N GLU A 17 0.67 -10.91 -2.48
CA GLU A 17 -0.12 -11.27 -3.65
C GLU A 17 -0.81 -12.65 -3.50
N THR A 18 -0.12 -13.61 -2.88
CA THR A 18 -0.66 -14.96 -2.67
C THR A 18 -1.62 -15.06 -1.47
N GLN A 19 -1.39 -14.30 -0.40
CA GLN A 19 -2.12 -14.47 0.86
C GLN A 19 -3.21 -13.41 1.11
N VAL A 20 -3.15 -12.22 0.50
CA VAL A 20 -4.11 -11.13 0.78
C VAL A 20 -5.15 -11.03 -0.32
N LYS A 21 -6.18 -11.87 -0.24
CA LYS A 21 -7.41 -11.75 -1.06
C LYS A 21 -8.45 -10.79 -0.47
N SER A 22 -8.21 -10.27 0.74
CA SER A 22 -9.16 -9.40 1.44
C SER A 22 -9.19 -8.00 0.80
N LYS A 23 -10.31 -7.67 0.17
CA LYS A 23 -10.54 -6.37 -0.45
C LYS A 23 -10.93 -5.35 0.63
N VAL A 24 -9.96 -4.54 1.06
CA VAL A 24 -10.21 -3.46 2.02
C VAL A 24 -10.57 -2.17 1.27
N THR A 25 -11.65 -1.53 1.68
CA THR A 25 -12.06 -0.20 1.18
C THR A 25 -11.59 0.86 2.17
N VAL A 26 -10.81 1.83 1.69
CA VAL A 26 -10.33 2.96 2.50
C VAL A 26 -11.13 4.21 2.14
N LYS A 27 -11.66 4.91 3.16
CA LYS A 27 -12.29 6.22 3.02
C LYS A 27 -11.64 7.18 3.98
N GLY A 28 -11.35 8.41 3.58
CA GLY A 28 -10.76 9.40 4.48
C GLY A 28 -10.52 10.72 3.77
N HIS A 29 -10.02 11.71 4.49
CA HIS A 29 -9.67 12.99 3.90
C HIS A 29 -8.26 12.92 3.32
N LEU A 30 -8.13 13.12 2.01
CA LEU A 30 -6.81 13.27 1.39
C LEU A 30 -6.16 14.57 1.85
N HIS A 31 -5.02 14.47 2.53
CA HIS A 31 -4.26 15.61 3.01
C HIS A 31 -3.20 16.04 2.00
N THR A 32 -2.43 15.09 1.47
CA THR A 32 -1.48 15.35 0.37
C THR A 32 -1.32 14.12 -0.50
N TYR A 33 -1.06 14.34 -1.79
CA TYR A 33 -0.70 13.30 -2.74
C TYR A 33 0.58 13.70 -3.48
N ARG A 34 1.39 12.72 -3.85
CA ARG A 34 2.59 12.90 -4.66
C ARG A 34 2.73 11.74 -5.62
N PHE A 35 3.05 12.07 -6.86
CA PHE A 35 3.45 11.11 -7.88
C PHE A 35 4.84 11.49 -8.37
N CYS A 36 5.78 10.56 -8.25
CA CYS A 36 7.17 10.73 -8.68
C CYS A 36 7.73 9.34 -9.02
N ASP A 37 8.46 9.21 -10.14
CA ASP A 37 9.12 7.96 -10.54
C ASP A 37 8.19 6.72 -10.56
N ASN A 38 6.95 6.89 -11.03
CA ASN A 38 5.92 5.85 -11.04
C ASN A 38 5.52 5.33 -9.65
N VAL A 39 5.86 6.06 -8.60
CA VAL A 39 5.45 5.81 -7.21
C VAL A 39 4.42 6.85 -6.80
N TRP A 40 3.26 6.37 -6.39
CA TRP A 40 2.23 7.16 -5.74
C TRP A 40 2.43 7.16 -4.24
N THR A 41 2.30 8.33 -3.62
CA THR A 41 2.22 8.49 -2.17
C THR A 41 0.99 9.30 -1.83
N PHE A 42 0.09 8.75 -1.03
CA PHE A 42 -1.10 9.42 -0.52
C PHE A 42 -0.99 9.51 1.00
N ILE A 43 -1.32 10.67 1.57
CA ILE A 43 -1.45 10.84 3.01
C ILE A 43 -2.90 11.20 3.28
N LEU A 44 -3.60 10.35 4.01
CA LEU A 44 -4.98 10.61 4.43
C LEU A 44 -5.03 10.89 5.93
N THR A 45 -5.96 11.75 6.33
CA THR A 45 -6.38 11.96 7.72
C THR A 45 -7.79 11.42 7.91
N ASP A 46 -8.09 10.97 9.13
CA ASP A 46 -9.37 10.36 9.51
C ASP A 46 -9.78 9.23 8.55
N ALA A 47 -8.85 8.32 8.32
CA ALA A 47 -9.02 7.18 7.43
C ALA A 47 -9.81 6.06 8.10
N GLN A 48 -10.91 5.66 7.49
CA GLN A 48 -11.72 4.50 7.83
C GLN A 48 -11.40 3.36 6.86
N PHE A 49 -10.92 2.25 7.41
CA PHE A 49 -10.67 1.01 6.72
C PHE A 49 -11.87 0.09 6.94
N LYS A 50 -12.55 -0.28 5.86
CA LYS A 50 -13.67 -1.22 5.90
C LYS A 50 -13.30 -2.51 5.18
N ASN A 51 -13.33 -3.61 5.92
CA ASN A 51 -13.29 -4.97 5.41
C ASN A 51 -14.69 -5.60 5.50
N GLU A 52 -14.87 -6.82 5.02
CA GLU A 52 -16.17 -7.52 5.06
C GLU A 52 -16.70 -7.71 6.49
N GLU A 53 -15.79 -7.90 7.47
CA GLU A 53 -16.15 -8.20 8.86
C GLU A 53 -15.82 -7.07 9.84
N THR A 54 -14.89 -6.18 9.49
CA THR A 54 -14.37 -5.16 10.42
C THR A 54 -14.33 -3.76 9.82
N THR A 55 -14.55 -2.76 10.66
CA THR A 55 -14.35 -1.35 10.31
C THR A 55 -13.44 -0.71 11.34
N GLU A 56 -12.30 -0.20 10.89
CA GLU A 56 -11.29 0.43 11.74
C GLU A 56 -11.12 1.90 11.35
N GLN A 57 -10.91 2.76 12.34
CA GLN A 57 -10.65 4.19 12.14
C GLN A 57 -9.23 4.53 12.59
N VAL A 58 -8.50 5.24 11.72
CA VAL A 58 -7.11 5.61 11.90
C VAL A 58 -6.97 7.10 11.63
N GLY A 59 -6.43 7.86 12.58
CA GLY A 59 -6.34 9.31 12.47
C GLY A 59 -5.45 9.82 11.33
N LYS A 60 -4.39 9.08 10.97
CA LYS A 60 -3.51 9.43 9.84
C LYS A 60 -2.90 8.19 9.22
N VAL A 61 -2.95 8.09 7.90
CA VAL A 61 -2.32 6.99 7.17
C VAL A 61 -1.51 7.50 5.98
N LYS A 62 -0.43 6.80 5.66
CA LYS A 62 0.38 7.02 4.46
C LYS A 62 0.31 5.76 3.59
N ILE A 63 -0.23 5.90 2.39
CA ILE A 63 -0.29 4.83 1.39
C ILE A 63 0.80 5.12 0.36
N VAL A 64 1.65 4.13 0.11
CA VAL A 64 2.64 4.16 -0.98
C VAL A 64 2.31 3.03 -1.94
N ALA A 65 2.14 3.35 -3.22
CA ALA A 65 1.82 2.38 -4.26
C ALA A 65 2.80 2.53 -5.42
N CYS A 66 3.40 1.42 -5.84
CA CYS A 66 4.24 1.35 -7.02
C CYS A 66 3.44 0.73 -8.17
N ASP A 67 3.61 1.24 -9.40
CA ASP A 67 3.04 0.58 -10.58
C ASP A 67 3.77 -0.76 -10.82
N SER A 68 3.02 -1.87 -10.79
CA SER A 68 3.54 -3.23 -10.99
C SER A 68 4.02 -3.50 -12.41
N LYS A 69 3.74 -2.64 -13.38
CA LYS A 69 4.32 -2.72 -14.74
C LYS A 69 5.86 -2.62 -14.74
N LEU A 70 6.46 -2.09 -13.67
CA LEU A 70 7.91 -2.06 -13.49
C LEU A 70 8.51 -3.40 -13.04
N LEU A 71 7.70 -4.34 -12.54
CA LEU A 71 8.18 -5.66 -12.09
C LEU A 71 8.22 -6.70 -13.21
N SER A 72 7.63 -6.40 -14.36
CA SER A 72 7.52 -7.33 -15.51
C SER A 72 8.50 -7.03 -16.65
N GLN A 73 9.57 -6.26 -16.42
CA GLN A 73 10.58 -5.96 -17.44
C GLN A 73 11.98 -6.44 -17.03
#